data_AF-A0A927YSA6-F1
#
_entry.id   AF-A0A927YSA6-F1
#
_cell.length_a   1.000
_cell.length_b   1.000
_cell.length_c   1.000
_cell.angle_alpha   90.00
_cell.angle_beta   90.00
_cell.angle_gamma   90.00
#
_symmetry.space_group_name_H-M   'P 1'
#
loop_
_entity.id
_entity.type
_entity.pdbx_description
1 polymer ?
#
loop_
_entity_poly.entity_id
_entity_poly.type
_entity_poly.pdbx_seq_one_letter_code
_entity_poly.pdbx_strand_id
1 'polypeptide(L)'
;MTNKQFERKTKEDKPVLAICYDFDKTLSPDDMQAQGYIQSVKYDVLNFWKESNGLAEENDMDQNLAYMYKMMQEARGTLIFNRKTLNDCGSKVKLFPGVEEWFERIREYGKNKDVIIEHYIISSGLKEIIEGTTVARKGAFEKIYASSYYFDDRDMAVWPAQVVNYTNKTQFLFRISKGVLDINDQGVNDYFSPEEVRVPFRNIVYIGDSDTDIPCMKLVNSRGGHSIGVYNADTQDKVKVYKMMRDNRIKFFVSADYSEGTELDVLVKSIIDRTATNEALESIHYKNKKEYIEADRMNDEENKKKMDLIIALENSNSFANTHTIIKSLNSFTNWSNSELEMLMNIAIENTQVFCILKDYDVRMFYKRLLKSISCSTINTRKVKEIVDSD
;
A
#
# COMPACT_ATOMS: atom_id res chain seq x y z
N MET A 1 18.09 31.64 0.87
CA MET A 1 17.25 30.43 0.83
C MET A 1 17.96 29.44 -0.07
N THR A 2 18.50 28.37 0.47
CA THR A 2 19.03 27.28 -0.35
C THR A 2 17.85 26.62 -1.06
N ASN A 3 17.77 26.73 -2.39
CA ASN A 3 16.84 25.98 -3.23
C ASN A 3 17.22 24.50 -3.17
N LYS A 4 16.97 23.84 -2.03
CA LYS A 4 17.17 22.41 -1.92
C LYS A 4 16.07 21.75 -2.75
N GLN A 5 16.45 21.17 -3.88
CA GLN A 5 15.55 20.35 -4.67
C GLN A 5 15.37 19.01 -3.93
N PHE A 6 14.13 18.69 -3.56
CA PHE A 6 13.82 17.43 -2.90
C PHE A 6 13.77 16.30 -3.92
N GLU A 7 14.23 15.12 -3.50
CA GLU A 7 14.14 13.89 -4.27
C GLU A 7 12.70 13.35 -4.20
N ARG A 8 12.02 13.34 -5.35
CA ARG A 8 10.68 12.75 -5.50
C ARG A 8 10.71 11.70 -6.60
N LYS A 9 10.22 10.50 -6.29
CA LYS A 9 9.95 9.44 -7.26
C LYS A 9 8.50 9.51 -7.71
N THR A 10 8.26 9.43 -9.01
CA THR A 10 6.92 9.41 -9.59
C THR A 10 6.54 7.99 -10.00
N LYS A 11 5.24 7.76 -10.21
CA LYS A 11 4.78 6.49 -10.81
C LYS A 11 5.47 6.23 -12.15
N GLU A 12 5.81 4.97 -12.39
CA GLU A 12 6.46 4.48 -13.61
C GLU A 12 5.50 3.59 -14.41
N ASP A 13 5.90 3.23 -15.64
CA ASP A 13 5.15 2.33 -16.50
C ASP A 13 5.09 0.89 -15.96
N LYS A 14 6.14 0.48 -15.22
CA LYS A 14 6.20 -0.82 -14.55
C LYS A 14 5.75 -0.70 -13.10
N PRO A 15 5.02 -1.69 -12.57
CA PRO A 15 4.65 -1.70 -11.17
C PRO A 15 5.87 -1.77 -10.27
N VAL A 16 5.78 -1.07 -9.14
CA VAL A 16 6.85 -1.04 -8.12
C VAL A 16 6.39 -1.83 -6.91
N LEU A 17 7.21 -2.76 -6.45
CA LEU A 17 7.06 -3.46 -5.18
C LEU A 17 8.12 -2.94 -4.21
N ALA A 18 7.68 -2.26 -3.15
CA ALA A 18 8.57 -1.81 -2.09
C ALA A 18 8.66 -2.88 -1.00
N ILE A 19 9.88 -3.34 -0.70
CA ILE A 19 10.14 -4.23 0.42
C ILE A 19 10.81 -3.43 1.52
N CYS A 20 10.10 -3.26 2.63
CA CYS A 20 10.51 -2.51 3.80
C CYS A 20 10.97 -3.48 4.89
N TYR A 21 12.13 -3.20 5.49
CA TYR A 21 12.72 -4.03 6.53
C TYR A 21 12.92 -3.22 7.81
N ASP A 22 12.64 -3.82 8.97
CA ASP A 22 13.44 -3.45 10.15
C ASP A 22 14.87 -4.01 9.98
N PHE A 23 15.79 -3.59 10.84
CA PHE A 23 17.18 -3.99 10.75
C PHE A 23 17.57 -4.98 11.86
N ASP A 24 17.51 -4.52 13.12
CA ASP A 24 17.85 -5.34 14.27
C ASP A 24 16.88 -6.52 14.38
N LYS A 25 17.41 -7.73 14.65
CA LYS A 25 16.67 -9.00 14.73
C LYS A 25 15.88 -9.39 13.46
N THR A 26 16.02 -8.62 12.39
CA THR A 26 15.38 -8.85 11.09
C THR A 26 16.42 -9.15 10.00
N LEU A 27 17.38 -8.25 9.77
CA LEU A 27 18.52 -8.46 8.86
C LEU A 27 19.79 -8.87 9.62
N SER A 28 19.88 -8.48 10.89
CA SER A 28 20.95 -8.81 11.83
C SER A 28 20.38 -9.67 12.97
N PRO A 29 21.10 -10.66 13.52
CA PRO A 29 20.61 -11.49 14.61
C PRO A 29 20.50 -10.75 15.95
N ASP A 30 21.33 -9.72 16.16
CA ASP A 30 21.44 -8.97 17.41
C ASP A 30 21.18 -7.48 17.19
N ASP A 31 21.00 -6.74 18.28
CA ASP A 31 20.92 -5.27 18.27
C ASP A 31 22.26 -4.68 17.80
N MET A 32 22.25 -3.81 16.79
CA MET A 32 23.47 -3.32 16.13
C MET A 32 24.42 -2.59 17.09
N GLN A 33 23.89 -1.89 18.10
CA GLN A 33 24.67 -1.18 19.11
C GLN A 33 25.50 -2.16 19.94
N ALA A 34 24.99 -3.38 20.13
CA ALA A 34 25.64 -4.47 20.85
C ALA A 34 26.62 -5.27 19.98
N GLN A 35 26.91 -4.89 18.74
CA GLN A 35 27.84 -5.59 17.85
C GLN A 35 29.12 -4.81 17.53
N GLY A 36 29.30 -3.64 18.14
CA GLY A 36 30.54 -2.88 17.98
C GLY A 36 30.66 -1.70 18.92
N TYR A 37 29.60 -0.90 19.05
CA TYR A 37 29.65 0.33 19.84
C TYR A 37 29.84 0.04 21.34
N ILE A 38 28.95 -0.76 21.93
CA ILE A 38 28.96 -1.03 23.38
C ILE A 38 30.28 -1.69 23.81
N GLN A 39 30.83 -2.60 22.98
CA GLN A 39 32.16 -3.17 23.22
C GLN A 39 33.28 -2.13 23.16
N SER A 40 33.19 -1.18 22.24
CA SER A 40 34.22 -0.15 22.04
C SER A 40 34.32 0.82 23.22
N VAL A 41 33.21 1.07 23.90
CA VAL A 41 33.18 1.82 25.17
C VAL A 41 33.40 0.95 26.41
N LYS A 42 33.71 -0.35 26.22
CA LYS A 42 33.96 -1.34 27.29
C LYS A 42 32.82 -1.45 28.31
N TYR A 43 31.59 -1.25 27.87
CA TYR A 43 30.40 -1.34 28.71
C TYR A 43 29.79 -2.74 28.62
N ASP A 44 29.12 -3.18 29.68
CA ASP A 44 28.31 -4.39 29.65
C ASP A 44 26.96 -4.12 28.95
N VAL A 45 26.56 -4.99 28.03
CA VAL A 45 25.35 -4.78 27.20
C VAL A 45 24.08 -4.72 28.05
N LEU A 46 23.95 -5.59 29.05
CA LEU A 46 22.74 -5.63 29.90
C LEU A 46 22.64 -4.38 30.78
N ASN A 47 23.75 -3.97 31.39
CA ASN A 47 23.79 -2.76 32.20
C ASN A 47 23.54 -1.50 31.36
N PHE A 48 24.09 -1.43 30.15
CA PHE A 48 23.83 -0.32 29.22
C PHE A 48 22.33 -0.12 28.98
N TRP A 49 21.62 -1.21 28.61
CA TRP A 49 20.19 -1.14 28.35
C TRP A 49 19.37 -0.88 29.61
N LYS A 50 19.77 -1.45 30.75
CA LYS A 50 19.10 -1.20 32.03
C LYS A 50 19.15 0.28 32.41
N GLU A 51 20.33 0.89 32.32
CA GLU A 51 20.50 2.31 32.63
C GLU A 51 19.81 3.22 31.60
N SER A 52 19.90 2.89 30.31
CA SER A 52 19.19 3.62 29.26
C SER A 52 17.67 3.58 29.47
N ASN A 53 17.11 2.41 29.80
CA ASN A 53 15.68 2.27 30.03
C ASN A 53 15.25 2.97 31.33
N GLY A 54 16.08 2.92 32.37
CA GLY A 54 15.85 3.70 33.60
C GLY A 54 15.84 5.21 33.34
N LEU A 55 16.80 5.72 32.55
CA LEU A 55 16.81 7.13 32.13
C LEU A 55 15.52 7.53 31.41
N ALA A 56 15.00 6.64 30.54
CA ALA A 56 13.75 6.89 29.84
C ALA A 56 12.55 6.98 30.80
N GLU A 57 12.43 6.02 31.71
CA GLU A 57 11.34 5.95 32.67
C GLU A 57 11.36 7.10 33.69
N GLU A 58 12.55 7.44 34.21
CA GLU A 58 12.72 8.47 35.23
C GLU A 58 12.52 9.91 34.72
N ASN A 59 12.62 10.13 33.40
CA ASN A 59 12.64 11.47 32.79
C ASN A 59 11.64 11.67 31.65
N ASP A 60 10.66 10.76 31.49
CA ASP A 60 9.69 10.76 30.39
C ASP A 60 10.34 10.86 28.99
N MET A 61 11.52 10.25 28.81
CA MET A 61 12.21 10.26 27.51
C MET A 61 11.70 9.14 26.60
N ASP A 62 11.67 9.40 25.30
CA ASP A 62 11.59 8.32 24.31
C ASP A 62 12.79 7.36 24.51
N GLN A 63 12.54 6.05 24.52
CA GLN A 63 13.57 5.04 24.73
C GLN A 63 14.74 5.16 23.73
N ASN A 64 14.45 5.60 22.50
CA ASN A 64 15.49 5.81 21.50
C ASN A 64 16.33 7.05 21.81
N LEU A 65 15.69 8.14 22.25
CA LEU A 65 16.40 9.32 22.74
C LEU A 65 17.28 8.98 23.95
N ALA A 66 16.79 8.16 24.87
CA ALA A 66 17.53 7.75 26.05
C ALA A 66 18.78 6.94 25.70
N TYR A 67 18.69 5.94 24.80
CA TYR A 67 19.88 5.19 24.41
C TYR A 67 20.85 6.06 23.62
N MET A 68 20.36 6.94 22.75
CA MET A 68 21.23 7.84 21.98
C MET A 68 22.00 8.80 22.91
N TYR A 69 21.30 9.36 23.88
CA TYR A 69 21.92 10.19 24.91
C TYR A 69 22.97 9.40 25.71
N LYS A 70 22.63 8.18 26.15
CA LYS A 70 23.54 7.31 26.89
C LYS A 70 24.77 6.91 26.07
N MET A 71 24.62 6.63 24.78
CA MET A 71 25.76 6.42 23.88
C MET A 71 26.69 7.64 23.92
N MET A 72 26.17 8.84 23.63
CA MET A 72 27.01 10.05 23.65
C MET A 72 27.70 10.27 25.00
N GLN A 73 27.02 9.97 26.12
CA GLN A 73 27.60 10.08 27.47
C GLN A 73 28.79 9.14 27.66
N GLU A 74 28.64 7.85 27.33
CA GLU A 74 29.68 6.83 27.55
C GLU A 74 30.86 6.94 26.58
N ALA A 75 30.66 7.54 25.41
CA ALA A 75 31.76 7.81 24.50
C ALA A 75 32.73 8.88 25.04
N ARG A 76 32.27 9.79 25.91
CA ARG A 76 33.09 10.90 26.41
C ARG A 76 34.31 10.38 27.17
N GLY A 77 35.49 10.73 26.67
CA GLY A 77 36.77 10.31 27.26
C GLY A 77 37.21 8.89 26.88
N THR A 78 36.37 8.13 26.17
CA THR A 78 36.63 6.72 25.83
C THR A 78 36.77 6.50 24.32
N LEU A 79 35.94 7.16 23.52
CA LEU A 79 35.82 6.93 22.08
C LEU A 79 35.55 8.24 21.34
N ILE A 80 36.20 8.43 20.18
CA ILE A 80 35.85 9.53 19.28
C ILE A 80 34.51 9.20 18.63
N PHE A 81 33.44 9.86 19.09
CA PHE A 81 32.08 9.64 18.63
C PHE A 81 31.75 10.47 17.39
N ASN A 82 32.21 10.00 16.23
CA ASN A 82 32.00 10.63 14.92
C ASN A 82 31.38 9.65 13.91
N ARG A 83 31.06 10.15 12.71
CA ARG A 83 30.42 9.36 11.66
C ARG A 83 31.28 8.16 11.27
N LYS A 84 32.59 8.36 11.14
CA LYS A 84 33.55 7.30 10.79
C LYS A 84 33.50 6.15 11.79
N THR A 85 33.58 6.43 13.09
CA THR A 85 33.55 5.41 14.15
C THR A 85 32.24 4.61 14.13
N LEU A 86 31.10 5.28 13.93
CA LEU A 86 29.80 4.61 13.81
C LEU A 86 29.74 3.72 12.55
N ASN A 87 30.27 4.21 11.43
CA ASN A 87 30.34 3.44 10.20
C ASN A 87 31.28 2.23 10.32
N ASP A 88 32.41 2.38 11.02
CA ASP A 88 33.33 1.29 11.33
C ASP A 88 32.69 0.24 12.24
N CYS A 89 31.81 0.65 13.17
CA CYS A 89 30.98 -0.28 13.94
C CYS A 89 30.02 -1.06 13.01
N GLY A 90 29.38 -0.37 12.07
CA GLY A 90 28.53 -0.97 11.04
C GLY A 90 29.22 -2.07 10.23
N SER A 91 30.50 -1.90 9.91
CA SER A 91 31.26 -2.90 9.15
C SER A 91 31.49 -4.23 9.88
N LYS A 92 31.26 -4.26 11.20
CA LYS A 92 31.42 -5.44 12.06
C LYS A 92 30.08 -6.14 12.35
N VAL A 93 28.97 -5.53 11.97
CA VAL A 93 27.63 -6.08 12.17
C VAL A 93 27.50 -7.39 11.40
N LYS A 94 27.12 -8.45 12.11
CA LYS A 94 26.78 -9.74 11.50
C LYS A 94 25.38 -9.65 10.92
N LEU A 95 25.20 -10.25 9.75
CA LEU A 95 23.90 -10.36 9.09
C LEU A 95 23.45 -11.82 9.12
N PHE A 96 22.15 -12.03 9.00
CA PHE A 96 21.60 -13.37 8.83
C PHE A 96 22.13 -14.04 7.54
N PRO A 97 22.13 -15.38 7.47
CA PRO A 97 22.55 -16.11 6.28
C PRO A 97 21.82 -15.62 5.01
N GLY A 98 22.58 -15.46 3.92
CA GLY A 98 22.08 -15.08 2.59
C GLY A 98 21.69 -13.62 2.39
N VAL A 99 21.77 -12.76 3.43
CA VAL A 99 21.41 -11.34 3.32
C VAL A 99 22.29 -10.59 2.32
N GLU A 100 23.57 -10.98 2.17
CA GLU A 100 24.50 -10.29 1.27
C GLU A 100 24.11 -10.40 -0.21
N GLU A 101 23.57 -11.54 -0.62
CA GLU A 101 23.16 -11.84 -1.99
C GLU A 101 21.68 -11.56 -2.24
N TRP A 102 20.89 -11.44 -1.16
CA TRP A 102 19.44 -11.29 -1.19
C TRP A 102 18.95 -10.16 -2.10
N PHE A 103 19.45 -8.94 -1.89
CA PHE A 103 18.88 -7.74 -2.52
C PHE A 103 18.98 -7.76 -4.05
N GLU A 104 20.16 -8.07 -4.59
CA GLU A 104 20.32 -8.17 -6.05
C GLU A 104 19.57 -9.36 -6.63
N ARG A 105 19.54 -10.50 -5.92
CA ARG A 105 18.79 -11.68 -6.37
C ARG A 105 17.30 -11.39 -6.51
N ILE A 106 16.72 -10.70 -5.53
CA ILE A 106 15.29 -10.33 -5.58
C ILE A 106 15.03 -9.24 -6.63
N ARG A 107 15.92 -8.25 -6.80
CA ARG A 107 15.83 -7.28 -7.90
C ARG A 107 15.82 -7.95 -9.28
N GLU A 108 16.74 -8.89 -9.51
CA GLU A 108 16.82 -9.60 -10.78
C GLU A 108 15.57 -10.48 -11.01
N TYR A 109 15.05 -11.13 -9.97
CA TYR A 109 13.79 -11.87 -10.06
C TYR A 109 12.63 -10.96 -10.44
N GLY A 110 12.48 -9.79 -9.79
CA GLY A 110 11.43 -8.82 -10.12
C GLY A 110 11.55 -8.28 -11.53
N LYS A 111 12.77 -7.97 -11.98
CA LYS A 111 13.04 -7.53 -13.36
C LYS A 111 12.57 -8.55 -14.39
N ASN A 112 12.77 -9.85 -14.13
CA ASN A 112 12.28 -10.94 -14.99
C ASN A 112 10.74 -11.08 -15.00
N LYS A 113 10.05 -10.43 -14.06
CA LYS A 113 8.58 -10.40 -13.94
C LYS A 113 7.99 -9.04 -14.28
N ASP A 114 8.79 -8.14 -14.86
CA ASP A 114 8.43 -6.75 -15.14
C ASP A 114 7.95 -5.95 -13.91
N VAL A 115 8.47 -6.28 -12.72
CA VAL A 115 8.23 -5.56 -11.47
C VAL A 115 9.52 -4.90 -11.01
N ILE A 116 9.46 -3.59 -10.73
CA ILE A 116 10.59 -2.86 -10.12
C ILE A 116 10.59 -3.17 -8.63
N ILE A 117 11.70 -3.73 -8.13
CA ILE A 117 11.87 -3.97 -6.70
C ILE A 117 12.70 -2.85 -6.08
N GLU A 118 12.17 -2.24 -5.03
CA GLU A 118 12.86 -1.24 -4.23
C GLU A 118 12.98 -1.73 -2.79
N HIS A 119 14.17 -1.60 -2.19
CA HIS A 119 14.43 -2.05 -0.83
C HIS A 119 14.63 -0.85 0.10
N TYR A 120 13.92 -0.85 1.23
CA TYR A 120 13.90 0.24 2.18
C TYR A 120 14.18 -0.23 3.60
N ILE A 121 15.01 0.49 4.34
CA ILE A 121 15.15 0.27 5.79
C ILE A 121 14.27 1.25 6.54
N ILE A 122 13.49 0.75 7.50
CA ILE A 122 12.72 1.52 8.47
C ILE A 122 13.06 0.98 9.86
N SER A 123 14.05 1.57 10.50
CA SER A 123 14.62 1.03 11.76
C SER A 123 14.70 2.09 12.86
N SER A 124 14.53 1.66 14.12
CA SER A 124 14.78 2.51 15.28
C SER A 124 16.28 2.64 15.61
N GLY A 125 17.12 1.80 15.00
CA GLY A 125 18.57 1.81 15.15
C GLY A 125 19.25 3.02 14.50
N LEU A 126 20.58 3.01 14.47
CA LEU A 126 21.39 4.13 14.00
C LEU A 126 21.71 4.03 12.51
N LYS A 127 21.31 5.05 11.76
CA LYS A 127 21.56 5.19 10.33
C LYS A 127 23.03 5.03 9.97
N GLU A 128 23.92 5.69 10.72
CA GLU A 128 25.36 5.68 10.42
C GLU A 128 25.98 4.29 10.58
N ILE A 129 25.44 3.46 11.48
CA ILE A 129 25.85 2.06 11.66
C ILE A 129 25.31 1.23 10.51
N ILE A 130 24.03 1.38 10.15
CA ILE A 130 23.42 0.65 9.02
C ILE A 130 24.16 0.96 7.71
N GLU A 131 24.49 2.22 7.45
CA GLU A 131 25.28 2.67 6.30
C GLU A 131 26.71 2.09 6.26
N GLY A 132 27.24 1.64 7.41
CA GLY A 132 28.54 0.99 7.52
C GLY A 132 28.55 -0.48 7.12
N THR A 133 27.38 -1.10 7.00
CA THR A 133 27.24 -2.52 6.65
C THR A 133 27.66 -2.78 5.19
N THR A 134 28.11 -4.01 4.91
CA THR A 134 28.50 -4.42 3.55
C THR A 134 27.37 -4.22 2.54
N VAL A 135 26.13 -4.54 2.91
CA VAL A 135 24.97 -4.44 2.02
C VAL A 135 24.58 -2.98 1.73
N ALA A 136 24.62 -2.09 2.72
CA ALA A 136 24.37 -0.67 2.48
C ALA A 136 25.45 -0.04 1.60
N ARG A 137 26.73 -0.36 1.83
CA ARG A 137 27.86 0.13 1.00
C ARG A 137 27.80 -0.38 -0.45
N LYS A 138 27.23 -1.56 -0.69
CA LYS A 138 26.95 -2.11 -2.03
C LYS A 138 25.77 -1.40 -2.73
N GLY A 139 25.07 -0.48 -2.06
CA GLY A 139 23.93 0.24 -2.63
C GLY A 139 22.63 -0.55 -2.59
N ALA A 140 22.46 -1.46 -1.62
CA ALA A 140 21.31 -2.35 -1.57
C ALA A 140 19.95 -1.65 -1.39
N PHE A 141 19.93 -0.44 -0.81
CA PHE A 141 18.71 0.23 -0.38
C PHE A 141 18.48 1.57 -1.10
N GLU A 142 17.23 1.79 -1.53
CA GLU A 142 16.77 3.06 -2.08
C GLU A 142 16.76 4.18 -1.02
N LYS A 143 16.39 3.84 0.22
CA LYS A 143 16.47 4.78 1.35
C LYS A 143 16.59 4.04 2.68
N ILE A 144 17.40 4.61 3.57
CA ILE A 144 17.52 4.19 4.97
C ILE A 144 16.85 5.25 5.85
N TYR A 145 15.71 4.91 6.42
CA TYR A 145 15.02 5.67 7.47
C TYR A 145 15.39 5.08 8.82
N ALA A 146 16.25 5.79 9.54
CA ALA A 146 16.74 5.38 10.84
C ALA A 146 17.07 6.59 11.72
N SER A 147 17.25 6.35 13.02
CA SER A 147 17.71 7.37 13.96
C SER A 147 19.12 7.82 13.57
N SER A 148 19.45 9.10 13.72
CA SER A 148 20.74 9.64 13.29
C SER A 148 21.19 10.79 14.18
N TYR A 149 22.49 11.05 14.19
CA TYR A 149 23.04 12.20 14.89
C TYR A 149 23.24 13.39 13.95
N TYR A 150 23.11 14.59 14.52
CA TYR A 150 23.70 15.81 14.00
C TYR A 150 25.18 15.81 14.39
N PHE A 151 26.03 16.06 13.40
CA PHE A 151 27.47 16.15 13.56
C PHE A 151 27.90 17.59 13.35
N ASP A 152 28.79 18.09 14.20
CA ASP A 152 29.32 19.45 14.11
C ASP A 152 30.36 19.60 12.98
N ASP A 153 31.01 20.77 12.91
CA ASP A 153 32.04 21.11 11.92
C ASP A 153 33.31 20.26 12.04
N ARG A 154 33.47 19.53 13.14
CA ARG A 154 34.57 18.58 13.40
C ARG A 154 34.14 17.12 13.24
N ASP A 155 32.96 16.88 12.66
CA ASP A 155 32.31 15.57 12.50
C ASP A 155 32.01 14.87 13.84
N MET A 156 31.90 15.60 14.96
CA MET A 156 31.56 15.01 16.25
C MET A 156 30.04 14.96 16.43
N ALA A 157 29.50 13.82 16.85
CA ALA A 157 28.07 13.70 17.15
C ALA A 157 27.74 14.52 18.40
N VAL A 158 26.77 15.44 18.27
CA VAL A 158 26.40 16.37 19.35
C VAL A 158 24.94 16.26 19.79
N TRP A 159 24.04 15.82 18.90
CA TRP A 159 22.61 15.79 19.17
C TRP A 159 21.87 14.79 18.26
N PRO A 160 20.77 14.14 18.70
CA PRO A 160 19.92 13.36 17.81
C PRO A 160 19.28 14.24 16.71
N ALA A 161 19.66 14.04 15.44
CA ALA A 161 19.10 14.74 14.30
C ALA A 161 17.72 14.21 13.91
N GLN A 162 17.57 12.88 13.95
CA GLN A 162 16.31 12.18 13.71
C GLN A 162 16.19 11.03 14.69
N VAL A 163 14.97 10.78 15.14
CA VAL A 163 14.66 9.65 16.02
C VAL A 163 13.52 8.89 15.39
N VAL A 164 13.73 7.61 15.16
CA VAL A 164 12.72 6.70 14.63
C VAL A 164 12.23 5.81 15.76
N ASN A 165 10.92 5.83 16.00
CA ASN A 165 10.25 5.02 17.01
C ASN A 165 9.05 4.29 16.42
N TYR A 166 8.47 3.37 17.19
CA TYR A 166 7.37 2.51 16.74
C TYR A 166 6.17 3.28 16.14
N THR A 167 5.90 4.50 16.62
CA THR A 167 4.82 5.35 16.11
C THR A 167 5.18 5.98 14.78
N ASN A 168 6.35 6.62 14.71
CA ASN A 168 6.75 7.37 13.53
C ASN A 168 7.30 6.50 12.39
N LYS A 169 7.64 5.22 12.62
CA LYS A 169 7.96 4.27 11.54
C LYS A 169 6.88 4.29 10.44
N THR A 170 5.61 4.45 10.83
CA THR A 170 4.47 4.47 9.89
C THR A 170 4.51 5.61 8.88
N GLN A 171 5.05 6.80 9.22
CA GLN A 171 5.12 7.91 8.26
C GLN A 171 6.02 7.58 7.06
N PHE A 172 7.05 6.76 7.26
CA PHE A 172 7.96 6.38 6.18
C PHE A 172 7.28 5.48 5.15
N LEU A 173 6.29 4.67 5.56
CA LEU A 173 5.46 3.92 4.62
C LEU A 173 4.64 4.85 3.72
N PHE A 174 4.09 5.94 4.26
CA PHE A 174 3.39 6.94 3.46
C PHE A 174 4.33 7.69 2.51
N ARG A 175 5.55 8.00 2.96
CA ARG A 175 6.60 8.60 2.13
C ARG A 175 6.99 7.71 0.95
N ILE A 176 7.27 6.44 1.22
CA ILE A 176 7.57 5.43 0.19
C ILE A 176 6.38 5.31 -0.78
N SER A 177 5.16 5.20 -0.25
CA SER A 177 3.95 5.08 -1.07
C SER A 177 3.79 6.26 -2.03
N LYS A 178 4.02 7.49 -1.57
CA LYS A 178 3.93 8.71 -2.37
C LYS A 178 5.19 9.02 -3.19
N GLY A 179 6.29 8.28 -2.98
CA GLY A 179 7.59 8.57 -3.59
C GLY A 179 8.27 9.83 -3.05
N VAL A 180 7.88 10.33 -1.87
CA VAL A 180 8.46 11.54 -1.23
C VAL A 180 9.49 11.12 -0.20
N LEU A 181 10.71 10.79 -0.66
CA LEU A 181 11.70 10.08 0.15
C LEU A 181 12.44 10.97 1.16
N ASP A 182 12.50 12.28 0.92
CA ASP A 182 13.17 13.19 1.84
C ASP A 182 12.33 13.49 3.07
N ILE A 183 12.91 13.29 4.25
CA ILE A 183 12.21 13.42 5.55
C ILE A 183 11.67 14.85 5.78
N ASN A 184 12.40 15.86 5.29
CA ASN A 184 12.01 17.26 5.44
C ASN A 184 11.13 17.76 4.28
N ASP A 185 10.79 16.92 3.30
CA ASP A 185 9.85 17.28 2.26
C ASP A 185 8.41 17.20 2.81
N GLN A 186 7.71 18.33 2.78
CA GLN A 186 6.31 18.45 3.21
C GLN A 186 5.33 17.86 2.19
N GLY A 187 5.79 17.53 0.98
CA GLY A 187 4.98 16.93 -0.08
C GLY A 187 4.36 15.58 0.28
N VAL A 188 4.83 14.94 1.35
CA VAL A 188 4.14 13.76 1.92
C VAL A 188 2.71 14.09 2.36
N ASN A 189 2.40 15.36 2.65
CA ASN A 189 1.06 15.80 3.04
C ASN A 189 0.17 16.12 1.84
N ASP A 190 0.73 16.24 0.63
CA ASP A 190 -0.04 16.54 -0.57
C ASP A 190 -1.02 15.40 -0.89
N TYR A 191 -2.15 15.73 -1.51
CA TYR A 191 -3.09 14.73 -1.99
C TYR A 191 -2.55 14.05 -3.24
N PHE A 192 -2.60 12.72 -3.27
CA PHE A 192 -2.29 11.90 -4.44
C PHE A 192 -3.51 11.06 -4.73
N SER A 193 -4.00 11.10 -5.97
CA SER A 193 -5.03 10.16 -6.38
C SER A 193 -4.47 8.74 -6.39
N PRO A 194 -5.28 7.68 -6.20
CA PRO A 194 -4.80 6.30 -6.24
C PRO A 194 -4.01 5.93 -7.50
N GLU A 195 -4.27 6.65 -8.60
CA GLU A 195 -3.64 6.44 -9.90
C GLU A 195 -2.25 7.11 -10.01
N GLU A 196 -1.95 8.10 -9.18
CA GLU A 196 -0.68 8.86 -9.17
C GLU A 196 0.31 8.37 -8.10
N VAL A 197 -0.17 7.56 -7.16
CA VAL A 197 0.67 6.99 -6.10
C VAL A 197 1.77 6.12 -6.72
N ARG A 198 3.03 6.40 -6.33
CA ARG A 198 4.24 5.69 -6.73
C ARG A 198 4.16 4.20 -6.38
N VAL A 199 3.97 3.89 -5.10
CA VAL A 199 3.82 2.53 -4.58
C VAL A 199 2.50 2.43 -3.82
N PRO A 200 1.44 1.85 -4.42
CA PRO A 200 0.21 1.54 -3.69
C PRO A 200 0.52 0.65 -2.48
N PHE A 201 -0.18 0.84 -1.35
CA PHE A 201 0.07 0.04 -0.13
C PHE A 201 -0.06 -1.48 -0.34
N ARG A 202 -0.89 -1.90 -1.29
CA ARG A 202 -1.01 -3.31 -1.71
C ARG A 202 0.28 -3.90 -2.30
N ASN A 203 1.20 -3.04 -2.76
CA ASN A 203 2.51 -3.40 -3.29
C ASN A 203 3.64 -3.09 -2.29
N ILE A 204 3.31 -3.03 -1.01
CA ILE A 204 4.31 -2.93 0.06
C ILE A 204 4.40 -4.28 0.78
N VAL A 205 5.62 -4.77 0.90
CA VAL A 205 5.98 -5.88 1.79
C VAL A 205 6.70 -5.30 2.99
N TYR A 206 6.28 -5.66 4.21
CA TYR A 206 6.98 -5.29 5.43
C TYR A 206 7.52 -6.53 6.13
N ILE A 207 8.82 -6.55 6.42
CA ILE A 207 9.51 -7.65 7.08
C ILE A 207 10.08 -7.13 8.41
N GLY A 208 9.71 -7.77 9.52
CA GLY A 208 10.21 -7.41 10.84
C GLY A 208 10.01 -8.53 11.86
N ASP A 209 10.71 -8.49 12.98
CA ASP A 209 10.57 -9.44 14.09
C ASP A 209 9.89 -8.84 15.33
N SER A 210 9.88 -7.51 15.42
CA SER A 210 9.71 -6.83 16.70
C SER A 210 8.27 -6.38 16.97
N ASP A 211 7.94 -6.23 18.25
CA ASP A 211 6.68 -5.61 18.64
C ASP A 211 6.59 -4.13 18.20
N THR A 212 7.74 -3.48 17.97
CA THR A 212 7.81 -2.07 17.51
C THR A 212 7.32 -1.90 16.07
N ASP A 213 7.32 -2.98 15.29
CA ASP A 213 6.87 -2.98 13.89
C ASP A 213 5.38 -3.24 13.74
N ILE A 214 4.69 -3.64 14.82
CA ILE A 214 3.26 -3.95 14.79
C ILE A 214 2.42 -2.86 14.10
N PRO A 215 2.60 -1.55 14.37
CA PRO A 215 1.82 -0.51 13.70
C PRO A 215 2.02 -0.53 12.18
N CYS A 216 3.26 -0.71 11.71
CA CYS A 216 3.61 -0.79 10.31
C CYS A 216 3.04 -2.06 9.67
N MET A 217 3.25 -3.21 10.30
CA MET A 217 2.73 -4.50 9.84
C MET A 217 1.21 -4.48 9.74
N LYS A 218 0.51 -3.95 10.75
CA LYS A 218 -0.95 -3.83 10.72
C LYS A 218 -1.41 -2.88 9.62
N LEU A 219 -0.75 -1.74 9.45
CA LEU A 219 -1.09 -0.76 8.42
C LEU A 219 -0.97 -1.37 7.01
N VAL A 220 0.17 -1.98 6.70
CA VAL A 220 0.42 -2.66 5.42
C VAL A 220 -0.60 -3.77 5.18
N ASN A 221 -0.82 -4.65 6.16
CA ASN A 221 -1.76 -5.77 6.03
C ASN A 221 -3.21 -5.28 5.80
N SER A 222 -3.65 -4.25 6.53
CA SER A 222 -5.01 -3.69 6.40
C SER A 222 -5.27 -2.99 5.06
N ARG A 223 -4.20 -2.58 4.35
CA ARG A 223 -4.28 -1.90 3.05
C ARG A 223 -3.92 -2.81 1.88
N GLY A 224 -3.96 -4.12 2.10
CA GLY A 224 -3.80 -5.15 1.07
C GLY A 224 -2.36 -5.55 0.77
N GLY A 225 -1.37 -4.99 1.49
CA GLY A 225 0.03 -5.37 1.37
C GLY A 225 0.34 -6.66 2.13
N HIS A 226 1.64 -6.94 2.29
CA HIS A 226 2.10 -8.20 2.86
C HIS A 226 3.03 -7.97 4.05
N SER A 227 2.57 -8.34 5.24
CA SER A 227 3.39 -8.27 6.47
C SER A 227 3.92 -9.65 6.83
N ILE A 228 5.24 -9.77 6.94
CA ILE A 228 5.99 -10.99 7.21
C ILE A 228 6.71 -10.83 8.55
N GLY A 229 6.33 -11.65 9.53
CA GLY A 229 7.06 -11.78 10.78
C GLY A 229 8.25 -12.71 10.63
N VAL A 230 9.46 -12.28 10.98
CA VAL A 230 10.63 -13.16 10.97
C VAL A 230 11.06 -13.58 12.37
N TYR A 231 11.67 -14.76 12.48
CA TYR A 231 12.24 -15.27 13.73
C TYR A 231 13.60 -15.92 13.50
N ASN A 232 14.46 -15.92 14.51
CA ASN A 232 15.80 -16.48 14.38
C ASN A 232 15.75 -18.01 14.24
N ALA A 233 16.31 -18.54 13.15
CA ALA A 233 16.33 -19.95 12.80
C ALA A 233 17.09 -20.82 13.83
N ASP A 234 18.09 -20.29 14.50
CA ASP A 234 18.91 -21.03 15.47
C ASP A 234 18.15 -21.23 16.79
N THR A 235 17.47 -20.18 17.24
CA THR A 235 16.70 -20.22 18.51
C THR A 235 15.35 -20.90 18.35
N GLN A 236 14.78 -20.90 17.13
CA GLN A 236 13.42 -21.34 16.84
C GLN A 236 12.35 -20.70 17.74
N ASP A 237 12.60 -19.51 18.30
CA ASP A 237 11.62 -18.81 19.14
C ASP A 237 10.50 -18.22 18.27
N LYS A 238 9.38 -18.93 18.21
CA LYS A 238 8.18 -18.54 17.46
C LYS A 238 7.11 -17.86 18.32
N VAL A 239 7.37 -17.63 19.61
CA VAL A 239 6.34 -17.13 20.55
C VAL A 239 5.79 -15.78 20.10
N LYS A 240 6.68 -14.87 19.67
CA LYS A 240 6.31 -13.53 19.18
C LYS A 240 5.51 -13.59 17.89
N VAL A 241 6.00 -14.31 16.88
CA VAL A 241 5.31 -14.41 15.58
C VAL A 241 3.96 -15.10 15.69
N TYR A 242 3.80 -16.10 16.57
CA TYR A 242 2.51 -16.73 16.85
C TYR A 242 1.52 -15.75 17.48
N LYS A 243 1.95 -14.93 18.44
CA LYS A 243 1.11 -13.89 19.03
C LYS A 243 0.69 -12.87 17.96
N MET A 244 1.62 -12.39 17.14
CA MET A 244 1.33 -11.44 16.06
C MET A 244 0.34 -12.00 15.03
N MET A 245 0.47 -13.28 14.68
CA MET A 245 -0.44 -13.97 13.77
C MET A 245 -1.85 -14.10 14.36
N ARG A 246 -1.97 -14.51 15.64
CA ARG A 246 -3.27 -14.61 16.35
C ARG A 246 -4.00 -13.28 16.42
N ASP A 247 -3.26 -12.19 16.59
CA ASP A 247 -3.80 -10.84 16.67
C ASP A 247 -4.07 -10.22 15.27
N ASN A 248 -3.95 -11.00 14.18
CA ASN A 248 -4.11 -10.55 12.79
C ASN A 248 -3.19 -9.38 12.40
N ARG A 249 -2.01 -9.28 13.03
CA ARG A 249 -1.04 -8.19 12.78
C ARG A 249 -0.14 -8.49 11.59
N ILE A 250 0.16 -9.76 11.36
CA ILE A 250 0.95 -10.26 10.22
C ILE A 250 0.13 -11.25 9.40
N LYS A 251 0.57 -11.49 8.15
CA LYS A 251 -0.06 -12.45 7.25
C LYS A 251 0.75 -13.74 7.14
N PHE A 252 2.06 -13.63 7.23
CA PHE A 252 3.00 -14.73 7.11
C PHE A 252 4.04 -14.64 8.21
N PHE A 253 4.66 -15.77 8.55
CA PHE A 253 5.88 -15.78 9.34
C PHE A 253 6.82 -16.87 8.81
N VAL A 254 8.12 -16.58 8.82
CA VAL A 254 9.17 -17.47 8.31
C VAL A 254 10.46 -17.26 9.11
N SER A 255 11.41 -18.17 9.01
CA SER A 255 12.72 -17.98 9.62
C SER A 255 13.51 -16.87 8.92
N ALA A 256 14.33 -16.13 9.66
CA ALA A 256 15.27 -15.12 9.13
C ALA A 256 16.47 -15.79 8.45
N ASP A 257 16.21 -16.50 7.35
CA ASP A 257 17.22 -17.07 6.46
C ASP A 257 16.94 -16.61 5.04
N TYR A 258 17.81 -15.74 4.54
CA TYR A 258 17.69 -15.06 3.26
C TYR A 258 18.44 -15.80 2.14
N SER A 259 18.86 -17.04 2.37
CA SER A 259 19.52 -17.87 1.36
C SER A 259 18.57 -18.24 0.22
N GLU A 260 19.10 -18.58 -0.95
CA GLU A 260 18.27 -18.93 -2.11
C GLU A 260 17.48 -20.23 -1.85
N GLY A 261 16.19 -20.23 -2.20
CA GLY A 261 15.33 -21.42 -2.07
C GLY A 261 14.80 -21.67 -0.65
N THR A 262 15.09 -20.80 0.32
CA THR A 262 14.50 -20.86 1.67
C THR A 262 13.03 -20.42 1.66
N GLU A 263 12.32 -20.64 2.77
CA GLU A 263 10.92 -20.24 2.90
C GLU A 263 10.70 -18.75 2.63
N LEU A 264 11.60 -17.87 3.11
CA LEU A 264 11.50 -16.43 2.91
C LEU A 264 11.72 -16.05 1.43
N ASP A 265 12.72 -16.64 0.77
CA ASP A 265 13.01 -16.41 -0.64
C ASP A 265 11.84 -16.83 -1.54
N VAL A 266 11.30 -18.02 -1.31
CA VAL A 266 10.14 -18.54 -2.06
C VAL A 266 8.89 -17.68 -1.80
N LEU A 267 8.66 -17.27 -0.55
CA LEU A 267 7.52 -16.43 -0.18
C LEU A 267 7.57 -15.06 -0.87
N VAL A 268 8.72 -14.38 -0.86
CA VAL A 268 8.87 -13.06 -1.50
C VAL A 268 8.74 -13.16 -3.01
N LYS A 269 9.34 -14.19 -3.64
CA LYS A 269 9.16 -14.46 -5.07
C LYS A 269 7.68 -14.69 -5.44
N SER A 270 6.94 -15.41 -4.60
CA SER A 270 5.48 -15.61 -4.77
C SER A 270 4.68 -14.31 -4.68
N ILE A 271 5.08 -13.41 -3.78
CA ILE A 271 4.46 -12.08 -3.67
C ILE A 271 4.74 -11.25 -4.93
N ILE A 272 5.96 -11.30 -5.48
CA ILE A 272 6.33 -10.62 -6.72
C ILE A 272 5.45 -11.10 -7.89
N ASP A 273 5.29 -12.41 -8.03
CA ASP A 273 4.44 -13.00 -9.08
C ASP A 273 2.97 -12.56 -8.95
N ARG A 274 2.48 -12.48 -7.70
CA ARG A 274 1.15 -11.95 -7.39
C ARG A 274 1.04 -10.46 -7.73
N THR A 275 2.05 -9.65 -7.42
CA THR A 275 2.07 -8.21 -7.73
C THR A 275 1.99 -7.98 -9.24
N ALA A 276 2.79 -8.69 -10.03
CA ALA A 276 2.75 -8.59 -11.49
C ALA A 276 1.33 -8.87 -12.03
N THR A 277 0.70 -9.95 -11.56
CA THR A 277 -0.65 -10.34 -11.98
C THR A 277 -1.71 -9.33 -11.52
N ASN A 278 -1.62 -8.86 -10.26
CA ASN A 278 -2.60 -7.95 -9.68
C ASN A 278 -2.55 -6.57 -10.35
N GLU A 279 -1.36 -6.06 -10.69
CA GLU A 279 -1.23 -4.76 -11.35
C GLU A 279 -1.71 -4.77 -12.80
N ALA A 280 -1.62 -5.92 -13.48
CA ALA A 280 -2.27 -6.10 -14.78
C ALA A 280 -3.81 -5.98 -14.66
N LEU A 281 -4.41 -6.56 -13.62
CA LEU A 281 -5.85 -6.44 -13.36
C LEU A 281 -6.26 -5.01 -12.97
N GLU A 282 -5.49 -4.37 -12.10
CA GLU A 282 -5.71 -2.98 -11.68
C GLU A 282 -5.64 -2.03 -12.88
N SER A 283 -4.71 -2.25 -13.81
CA SER A 283 -4.61 -1.45 -15.03
C SER A 283 -5.87 -1.53 -15.90
N ILE A 284 -6.47 -2.72 -16.02
CA ILE A 284 -7.77 -2.90 -16.70
C ILE A 284 -8.89 -2.18 -15.93
N HIS A 285 -8.91 -2.31 -14.60
CA HIS A 285 -9.89 -1.62 -13.77
C HIS A 285 -9.83 -0.10 -13.95
N TYR A 286 -8.65 0.52 -13.89
CA TYR A 286 -8.53 1.97 -14.08
C TYR A 286 -8.90 2.42 -15.49
N LYS A 287 -8.60 1.61 -16.52
CA LYS A 287 -9.04 1.89 -17.89
C LYS A 287 -10.56 1.93 -17.99
N ASN A 288 -11.24 0.90 -17.47
CA ASN A 288 -12.71 0.82 -17.46
C ASN A 288 -13.33 1.95 -16.63
N LYS A 289 -12.71 2.29 -15.49
CA LYS A 289 -13.16 3.37 -14.62
C LYS A 289 -13.04 4.74 -15.32
N LYS A 290 -11.96 4.97 -16.07
CA LYS A 290 -11.78 6.21 -16.83
C LYS A 290 -12.81 6.34 -17.95
N GLU A 291 -13.03 5.26 -18.70
CA GLU A 291 -14.08 5.18 -19.73
C GLU A 291 -15.46 5.47 -19.15
N TYR A 292 -15.79 4.85 -18.01
CA TYR A 292 -17.01 5.12 -17.27
C TYR A 292 -17.13 6.59 -16.88
N ILE A 293 -16.11 7.18 -16.25
CA ILE A 293 -16.14 8.58 -15.81
C ILE A 293 -16.32 9.55 -16.99
N GLU A 294 -15.68 9.27 -18.13
CA GLU A 294 -15.83 10.07 -19.34
C GLU A 294 -17.25 9.97 -19.90
N ALA A 295 -17.82 8.77 -20.00
CA ALA A 295 -19.22 8.56 -20.39
C ALA A 295 -20.18 9.28 -19.42
N ASP A 296 -19.91 9.20 -18.11
CA ASP A 296 -20.73 9.81 -17.06
C ASP A 296 -20.67 11.33 -17.04
N ARG A 297 -19.58 11.95 -17.52
CA ARG A 297 -19.48 13.41 -17.70
C ARG A 297 -20.26 13.90 -18.92
N MET A 298 -20.42 13.05 -19.93
CA MET A 298 -21.16 13.38 -21.15
C MET A 298 -22.68 13.21 -20.98
N ASN A 299 -23.13 12.49 -19.95
CA ASN A 299 -24.55 12.29 -19.64
C ASN A 299 -25.03 13.25 -18.54
N ASP A 300 -26.10 13.99 -18.85
CA ASP A 300 -26.85 14.80 -17.88
C ASP A 300 -27.48 13.93 -16.78
N GLU A 301 -27.69 14.46 -15.57
CA GLU A 301 -28.29 13.71 -14.44
C GLU A 301 -29.67 13.15 -14.80
N GLU A 302 -30.43 13.87 -15.63
CA GLU A 302 -31.73 13.41 -16.12
C GLU A 302 -31.59 12.15 -16.99
N ASN A 303 -30.59 12.12 -17.89
CA ASN A 303 -30.34 11.00 -18.78
C ASN A 303 -29.84 9.76 -18.02
N LYS A 304 -29.06 9.94 -16.95
CA LYS A 304 -28.65 8.84 -16.06
C LYS A 304 -29.86 8.19 -15.40
N LYS A 305 -30.75 8.99 -14.81
CA LYS A 305 -31.98 8.50 -14.18
C LYS A 305 -32.89 7.78 -15.19
N LYS A 306 -33.00 8.27 -16.43
CA LYS A 306 -33.73 7.57 -17.50
C LYS A 306 -33.12 6.20 -17.78
N MET A 307 -31.81 6.15 -17.99
CA MET A 307 -31.10 4.92 -18.31
C MET A 307 -31.21 3.89 -17.17
N ASP A 308 -31.05 4.31 -15.91
CA ASP A 308 -31.22 3.44 -14.74
C ASP A 308 -32.62 2.83 -14.67
N LEU A 309 -33.67 3.63 -14.97
CA LEU A 309 -35.04 3.15 -15.00
C LEU A 309 -35.33 2.23 -16.20
N ILE A 310 -34.70 2.47 -17.36
CA ILE A 310 -34.78 1.57 -18.52
C ILE A 310 -34.16 0.22 -18.17
N ILE A 311 -32.96 0.21 -17.58
CA ILE A 311 -32.27 -1.01 -17.13
C ILE A 311 -33.09 -1.71 -16.03
N ALA A 312 -33.68 -0.97 -15.10
CA ALA A 312 -34.56 -1.53 -14.08
C ALA A 312 -35.81 -2.18 -14.70
N LEU A 313 -36.38 -1.58 -15.76
CA LEU A 313 -37.53 -2.12 -16.48
C LEU A 313 -37.16 -3.42 -17.21
N GLU A 314 -36.00 -3.43 -17.89
CA GLU A 314 -35.45 -4.60 -18.57
C GLU A 314 -35.23 -5.78 -17.63
N ASN A 315 -34.74 -5.51 -16.41
CA ASN A 315 -34.48 -6.53 -15.39
C ASN A 315 -35.67 -6.81 -14.47
N SER A 316 -36.83 -6.19 -14.71
CA SER A 316 -37.98 -6.34 -13.82
C SER A 316 -38.51 -7.78 -13.86
N ASN A 317 -38.63 -8.39 -12.68
CA ASN A 317 -39.09 -9.76 -12.49
C ASN A 317 -40.43 -9.87 -11.74
N SER A 318 -41.11 -8.74 -11.51
CA SER A 318 -42.39 -8.68 -10.80
C SER A 318 -43.30 -7.62 -11.40
N PHE A 319 -44.57 -7.95 -11.62
CA PHE A 319 -45.57 -7.01 -12.13
C PHE A 319 -45.66 -5.73 -11.29
N ALA A 320 -45.70 -5.84 -9.96
CA ALA A 320 -45.77 -4.68 -9.07
C ALA A 320 -44.54 -3.74 -9.21
N ASN A 321 -43.35 -4.33 -9.40
CA ASN A 321 -42.14 -3.56 -9.65
C ASN A 321 -42.19 -2.89 -11.03
N THR A 322 -42.66 -3.61 -12.06
CA THR A 322 -42.82 -3.08 -13.42
C THR A 322 -43.74 -1.86 -13.45
N HIS A 323 -44.90 -1.90 -12.78
CA HIS A 323 -45.80 -0.73 -12.67
C HIS A 323 -45.12 0.46 -11.97
N THR A 324 -44.34 0.20 -10.92
CA THR A 324 -43.64 1.25 -10.17
C THR A 324 -42.55 1.92 -11.02
N ILE A 325 -41.81 1.13 -11.80
CA ILE A 325 -40.78 1.63 -12.71
C ILE A 325 -41.42 2.43 -13.85
N ILE A 326 -42.49 1.91 -14.48
CA ILE A 326 -43.21 2.61 -15.56
C ILE A 326 -43.79 3.94 -15.07
N LYS A 327 -44.37 3.98 -13.86
CA LYS A 327 -44.83 5.22 -13.25
C LYS A 327 -43.70 6.26 -13.12
N SER A 328 -42.51 5.82 -12.75
CA SER A 328 -41.32 6.67 -12.62
C SER A 328 -40.82 7.14 -13.99
N LEU A 329 -40.77 6.25 -14.99
CA LEU A 329 -40.44 6.57 -16.39
C LEU A 329 -41.42 7.59 -17.00
N ASN A 330 -42.70 7.55 -16.64
CA ASN A 330 -43.73 8.44 -17.19
C ASN A 330 -43.58 9.91 -16.76
N SER A 331 -42.73 10.19 -15.76
CA SER A 331 -42.35 11.56 -15.37
C SER A 331 -41.48 12.25 -16.42
N PHE A 332 -40.83 11.49 -17.30
CA PHE A 332 -40.00 12.01 -18.38
C PHE A 332 -40.78 12.17 -19.69
N THR A 333 -40.46 13.22 -20.44
CA THR A 333 -41.21 13.57 -21.67
C THR A 333 -40.36 13.59 -22.94
N ASN A 334 -39.06 13.84 -22.79
CA ASN A 334 -38.11 13.87 -23.89
C ASN A 334 -37.31 12.56 -23.95
N TRP A 335 -37.39 11.88 -25.08
CA TRP A 335 -36.71 10.61 -25.35
C TRP A 335 -35.93 10.70 -26.65
N SER A 336 -34.70 10.20 -26.64
CA SER A 336 -33.90 9.98 -27.83
C SER A 336 -34.40 8.75 -28.60
N ASN A 337 -34.08 8.67 -29.90
CA ASN A 337 -34.45 7.51 -30.72
C ASN A 337 -33.87 6.19 -30.18
N SER A 338 -32.67 6.23 -29.59
CA SER A 338 -32.02 5.06 -28.99
C SER A 338 -32.76 4.57 -27.75
N GLU A 339 -33.17 5.47 -26.85
CA GLU A 339 -33.93 5.12 -25.64
C GLU A 339 -35.31 4.55 -26.00
N LEU A 340 -35.97 5.16 -27.00
CA LEU A 340 -37.25 4.67 -27.51
C LEU A 340 -37.13 3.25 -28.07
N GLU A 341 -36.06 2.96 -28.81
CA GLU A 341 -35.81 1.62 -29.35
C GLU A 341 -35.58 0.60 -28.23
N MET A 342 -34.77 0.94 -27.21
CA MET A 342 -34.57 0.08 -26.03
C MET A 342 -35.89 -0.24 -25.33
N LEU A 343 -36.72 0.77 -25.07
CA LEU A 343 -38.03 0.59 -24.44
C LEU A 343 -38.95 -0.33 -25.27
N MET A 344 -38.95 -0.19 -26.61
CA MET A 344 -39.74 -1.06 -27.49
C MET A 344 -39.23 -2.50 -27.53
N ASN A 345 -37.92 -2.71 -27.40
CA ASN A 345 -37.34 -4.05 -27.29
C ASN A 345 -37.72 -4.69 -25.95
N ILE A 346 -37.57 -3.97 -24.84
CA ILE A 346 -37.94 -4.43 -23.49
C ILE A 346 -39.43 -4.84 -23.44
N ALA A 347 -40.31 -4.08 -24.10
CA ALA A 347 -41.73 -4.39 -24.17
C ALA A 347 -42.03 -5.79 -24.73
N ILE A 348 -41.21 -6.27 -25.67
CA ILE A 348 -41.41 -7.55 -26.35
C ILE A 348 -40.59 -8.67 -25.71
N GLU A 349 -39.36 -8.37 -25.28
CA GLU A 349 -38.39 -9.36 -24.82
C GLU A 349 -38.53 -9.69 -23.33
N ASN A 350 -38.92 -8.73 -22.49
CA ASN A 350 -39.16 -9.01 -21.08
C ASN A 350 -40.59 -9.57 -20.90
N THR A 351 -40.68 -10.83 -20.47
CA THR A 351 -41.96 -11.55 -20.30
C THR A 351 -42.91 -10.84 -19.32
N GLN A 352 -42.40 -10.24 -18.24
CA GLN A 352 -43.24 -9.53 -17.27
C GLN A 352 -43.86 -8.29 -17.90
N VAL A 353 -43.06 -7.48 -18.60
CA VAL A 353 -43.52 -6.28 -19.31
C VAL A 353 -44.50 -6.67 -20.42
N PHE A 354 -44.17 -7.71 -21.20
CA PHE A 354 -45.02 -8.20 -22.28
C PHE A 354 -46.40 -8.65 -21.80
N CYS A 355 -46.46 -9.41 -20.70
CA CYS A 355 -47.72 -9.90 -20.13
C CYS A 355 -48.67 -8.79 -19.68
N ILE A 356 -48.13 -7.66 -19.22
CA ILE A 356 -48.92 -6.51 -18.72
C ILE A 356 -48.99 -5.35 -19.72
N LEU A 357 -48.58 -5.55 -20.98
CA LEU A 357 -48.66 -4.50 -22.01
C LEU A 357 -50.06 -3.93 -22.22
N LYS A 358 -51.09 -4.71 -21.87
CA LYS A 358 -52.51 -4.31 -21.94
C LYS A 358 -53.02 -3.60 -20.68
N ASP A 359 -52.28 -3.64 -19.58
CA ASP A 359 -52.66 -2.97 -18.35
C ASP A 359 -52.70 -1.46 -18.57
N TYR A 360 -53.68 -0.80 -17.96
CA TYR A 360 -54.05 0.57 -18.34
C TYR A 360 -52.87 1.56 -18.32
N ASP A 361 -52.07 1.58 -17.26
CA ASP A 361 -50.94 2.49 -17.09
C ASP A 361 -49.77 2.15 -18.03
N VAL A 362 -49.46 0.86 -18.20
CA VAL A 362 -48.42 0.35 -19.12
C VAL A 362 -48.80 0.63 -20.58
N ARG A 363 -50.03 0.31 -20.97
CA ARG A 363 -50.59 0.56 -22.30
C ARG A 363 -50.53 2.05 -22.64
N MET A 364 -50.92 2.92 -21.70
CA MET A 364 -50.88 4.37 -21.91
C MET A 364 -49.47 4.91 -22.05
N PHE A 365 -48.51 4.39 -21.28
CA PHE A 365 -47.10 4.73 -21.40
C PHE A 365 -46.56 4.38 -22.79
N TYR A 366 -46.71 3.13 -23.25
CA TYR A 366 -46.23 2.72 -24.57
C TYR A 366 -46.96 3.41 -25.74
N LYS A 367 -48.28 3.70 -25.62
CA LYS A 367 -48.99 4.54 -26.61
C LYS A 367 -48.38 5.93 -26.74
N ARG A 368 -47.92 6.53 -25.63
CA ARG A 368 -47.28 7.84 -25.64
C ARG A 368 -45.93 7.79 -26.34
N LEU A 369 -45.11 6.77 -26.05
CA LEU A 369 -43.80 6.57 -26.69
C LEU A 369 -43.91 6.31 -28.20
N LEU A 370 -44.93 5.56 -28.64
CA LEU A 370 -45.18 5.30 -30.07
C LEU A 370 -45.49 6.58 -30.87
N LYS A 371 -45.98 7.65 -30.22
CA LYS A 371 -46.22 8.95 -30.88
C LYS A 371 -44.94 9.76 -31.10
N SER A 372 -43.91 9.52 -30.28
CA SER A 372 -42.61 10.20 -30.37
C SER A 372 -41.60 9.47 -31.27
N ILE A 373 -41.88 8.23 -31.68
CA ILE A 373 -40.99 7.45 -32.54
C ILE A 373 -41.09 7.94 -34.00
N SER A 374 -39.95 8.30 -34.58
CA SER A 374 -39.82 8.69 -35.99
C SER A 374 -39.53 7.52 -36.94
N CYS A 375 -38.97 6.41 -36.43
CA CYS A 375 -38.55 5.25 -37.24
C CYS A 375 -39.24 3.95 -36.77
N SER A 376 -39.93 3.26 -37.68
CA SER A 376 -40.70 2.05 -37.38
C SER A 376 -39.84 0.79 -37.45
N THR A 377 -39.41 0.26 -36.31
CA THR A 377 -38.75 -1.06 -36.21
C THR A 377 -39.78 -2.19 -36.11
N ILE A 378 -39.33 -3.44 -36.26
CA ILE A 378 -40.20 -4.63 -36.14
C ILE A 378 -40.87 -4.68 -34.76
N ASN A 379 -40.11 -4.41 -33.70
CA ASN A 379 -40.64 -4.40 -32.34
C ASN A 379 -41.60 -3.24 -32.12
N THR A 380 -41.35 -2.05 -32.69
CA THR A 380 -42.32 -0.94 -32.67
C THR A 380 -43.67 -1.34 -33.27
N ARG A 381 -43.69 -2.10 -34.38
CA ARG A 381 -44.93 -2.57 -35.02
C ARG A 381 -45.67 -3.58 -34.14
N LYS A 382 -44.95 -4.54 -33.55
CA LYS A 382 -45.52 -5.53 -32.63
C LYS A 382 -46.12 -4.88 -31.38
N VAL A 383 -45.39 -3.96 -30.76
CA VAL A 383 -45.90 -3.21 -29.60
C VAL A 383 -47.17 -2.46 -30.00
N LYS A 384 -47.17 -1.79 -31.17
CA LYS A 384 -48.34 -1.07 -31.67
C LYS A 384 -49.54 -1.98 -31.89
N GLU A 385 -49.38 -3.14 -32.51
CA GLU A 385 -50.47 -4.11 -32.71
C GLU A 385 -51.08 -4.58 -31.39
N ILE A 386 -50.25 -4.91 -30.39
CA ILE A 386 -50.71 -5.39 -29.08
C ILE A 386 -51.44 -4.29 -28.31
N VAL A 387 -50.86 -3.09 -28.31
CA VAL A 387 -51.36 -1.92 -27.59
C VAL A 387 -52.61 -1.33 -28.25
N ASP A 388 -52.81 -1.51 -29.55
CA ASP A 388 -54.01 -1.08 -30.29
C ASP A 388 -55.06 -2.19 -30.43
N SER A 389 -54.73 -3.46 -30.19
CA SER A 389 -55.73 -4.53 -30.06
C SER A 389 -56.61 -4.30 -28.83
N ASP A 390 -57.93 -4.36 -29.02
CA ASP A 390 -58.92 -4.19 -27.94
C ASP A 390 -58.82 -5.29 -26.87
#